data_AF-A0A8T4MVA9-F1
#
_entry.id   AF-A0A8T4MVA9-F1
#
_cell.length_a   1.000
_cell.length_b   1.000
_cell.length_c   1.000
_cell.angle_alpha   90.00
_cell.angle_beta   90.00
_cell.angle_gamma   90.00
#
_symmetry.space_group_name_H-M   'P 1'
#
loop_
_entity.id
_entity.type
_entity.pdbx_description
1 polymer ?
#
loop_
_entity_poly.entity_id
_entity_poly.type
_entity_poly.pdbx_seq_one_letter_code
_entity_poly.pdbx_strand_id
1 'polypeptide(L)'
;HEQKSSGTANALALVKNYVSGNFIAMSADLHMRLNLMALVKKHLDAGKTATMGLMMRSEPAQFGNAVLDGDLIVDFQEKPKQSESKSYAVNAGIYIFSQGIFDFLRSASSLERDVFPRLAKKGELVGHFTRGEYRHMEE
;
A
#
# COMPACT_ATOMS: atom_id res chain seq x y z
N HIS A 1 20.71 -0.37 -13.18
CA HIS A 1 21.57 -0.69 -12.03
C HIS A 1 21.15 0.14 -10.85
N GLU A 2 20.44 -0.46 -9.90
CA GLU A 2 20.02 0.21 -8.67
C GLU A 2 21.18 0.12 -7.67
N GLN A 3 21.94 1.20 -7.51
CA GLN A 3 22.98 1.30 -6.49
C GLN A 3 22.30 1.64 -5.15
N LYS A 4 22.23 0.64 -4.26
CA LYS A 4 21.67 0.70 -2.89
C LYS A 4 20.14 0.89 -2.83
N SER A 5 19.43 -0.13 -2.31
CA SER A 5 18.03 -0.03 -1.89
C SER A 5 17.89 1.14 -0.90
N SER A 6 17.43 2.27 -1.41
CA SER A 6 17.26 3.51 -0.64
C SER A 6 15.87 3.58 0.00
N GLY A 7 15.13 2.46 -0.01
CA GLY A 7 13.79 2.32 0.55
C GLY A 7 12.68 2.59 -0.48
N THR A 8 11.48 2.06 -0.19
CA THR A 8 10.33 2.03 -1.12
C THR A 8 9.84 3.42 -1.55
N ALA A 9 10.03 4.44 -0.70
CA ALA A 9 9.66 5.82 -1.04
C ALA A 9 10.60 6.41 -2.12
N ASN A 10 11.90 6.12 -2.04
CA ASN A 10 12.86 6.60 -3.04
C ASN A 10 12.66 5.91 -4.39
N ALA A 11 12.38 4.61 -4.40
CA ALA A 11 12.03 3.89 -5.63
C ALA A 11 10.81 4.53 -6.32
N LEU A 12 9.77 4.87 -5.55
CA LEU A 12 8.60 5.57 -6.10
C LEU A 12 8.95 6.99 -6.60
N ALA A 13 9.85 7.71 -5.93
CA ALA A 13 10.26 9.04 -6.36
C ALA A 13 10.98 9.05 -7.71
N LEU A 14 11.75 8.00 -8.03
CA LEU A 14 12.49 7.87 -9.30
C LEU A 14 11.56 7.81 -10.52
N VAL A 15 10.34 7.30 -10.36
CA VAL A 15 9.38 7.15 -11.46
C VAL A 15 8.55 8.40 -11.72
N LYS A 16 8.72 9.48 -10.92
CA LYS A 16 7.89 10.70 -10.99
C LYS A 16 7.73 11.28 -12.39
N ASN A 17 8.80 11.33 -13.17
CA ASN A 17 8.78 11.92 -14.51
C ASN A 17 8.34 10.94 -15.61
N TYR A 18 8.06 9.68 -15.24
CA TYR A 18 7.67 8.62 -16.16
C TYR A 18 6.19 8.24 -16.04
N VAL A 19 5.50 8.70 -15.00
CA VAL A 19 4.09 8.42 -14.76
C VAL A 19 3.28 9.71 -14.78
N SER A 20 2.07 9.65 -15.34
CA SER A 20 1.12 10.75 -15.38
C SER A 20 -0.28 10.27 -14.98
N GLY A 21 -1.10 11.16 -14.41
CA GLY A 21 -2.41 10.79 -13.88
C GLY A 21 -2.32 9.75 -12.75
N ASN A 22 -3.34 8.90 -12.65
CA ASN A 22 -3.36 7.78 -11.71
C ASN A 22 -2.53 6.61 -12.27
N PHE A 23 -1.72 6.00 -11.42
CA PHE A 23 -0.83 4.91 -11.84
C PHE A 23 -0.80 3.79 -10.80
N ILE A 24 -0.52 2.59 -11.29
CA ILE A 24 -0.41 1.39 -10.46
C ILE A 24 1.05 1.21 -10.06
N ALA A 25 1.27 0.88 -8.79
CA ALA A 25 2.54 0.40 -8.28
C ALA A 25 2.31 -0.96 -7.60
N MET A 26 3.20 -1.91 -7.82
CA MET A 26 3.12 -3.23 -7.19
C MET A 26 4.51 -3.74 -6.84
N SER A 27 4.59 -4.55 -5.80
CA SER A 27 5.81 -5.26 -5.46
C SER A 27 6.15 -6.28 -6.54
N ALA A 28 7.45 -6.42 -6.87
CA ALA A 28 7.90 -7.30 -7.95
C ALA A 28 7.77 -8.81 -7.61
N ASP A 29 7.70 -9.13 -6.32
CA ASP A 29 7.48 -10.47 -5.79
C ASP A 29 5.99 -10.84 -5.66
N LEU A 30 5.08 -9.95 -6.04
CA LEU A 30 3.64 -10.15 -5.90
C LEU A 30 3.13 -11.23 -6.87
N HIS A 31 2.80 -12.40 -6.33
CA HIS A 31 2.16 -13.49 -7.07
C HIS A 31 0.72 -13.69 -6.57
N MET A 32 -0.23 -13.00 -7.20
CA MET A 32 -1.64 -13.12 -6.83
C MET A 32 -2.57 -12.91 -8.03
N ARG A 33 -3.71 -13.62 -8.04
CA ARG A 33 -4.83 -13.30 -8.94
C ARG A 33 -5.60 -12.11 -8.39
N LEU A 34 -5.55 -10.99 -9.10
CA LEU A 34 -6.15 -9.72 -8.69
C LEU A 34 -7.27 -9.34 -9.66
N ASN A 35 -8.40 -8.85 -9.16
CA ASN A 35 -9.30 -8.06 -9.99
C ASN A 35 -8.82 -6.60 -10.01
N LEU A 36 -7.89 -6.30 -10.90
CA LEU A 36 -7.30 -4.95 -11.02
C LEU A 36 -8.36 -3.89 -11.37
N MET A 37 -9.36 -4.25 -12.17
CA MET A 37 -10.44 -3.31 -12.55
C MET A 37 -11.27 -2.87 -11.34
N ALA A 38 -11.52 -3.78 -10.39
CA ALA A 38 -12.20 -3.43 -9.15
C ALA A 38 -11.37 -2.45 -8.29
N LEU A 39 -10.05 -2.66 -8.21
CA LEU A 39 -9.14 -1.75 -7.52
C LEU A 39 -9.10 -0.36 -8.18
N VAL A 40 -9.03 -0.32 -9.52
CA VAL A 40 -9.08 0.94 -10.30
C VAL A 40 -10.40 1.66 -10.05
N LYS A 41 -11.54 0.97 -10.15
CA LYS A 41 -12.84 1.57 -9.88
C LYS A 41 -12.89 2.14 -8.46
N LYS A 42 -12.40 1.39 -7.47
CA LYS A 42 -12.36 1.86 -6.08
C LYS A 42 -11.57 3.15 -5.93
N HIS A 43 -10.41 3.24 -6.58
CA HIS A 43 -9.58 4.44 -6.54
C HIS A 43 -10.27 5.65 -7.14
N LEU A 44 -10.88 5.47 -8.33
CA LEU A 44 -11.60 6.54 -9.02
C LEU A 44 -12.83 7.02 -8.23
N ASP A 45 -13.61 6.09 -7.66
CA ASP A 45 -14.77 6.44 -6.83
C ASP A 45 -14.37 7.18 -5.55
N ALA A 46 -13.24 6.80 -4.94
CA ALA A 46 -12.79 7.38 -3.67
C ALA A 46 -12.14 8.76 -3.83
N GLY A 47 -11.47 9.01 -4.96
CA GLY A 47 -10.80 10.28 -5.23
C GLY A 47 -9.68 10.63 -4.23
N LYS A 48 -9.03 9.62 -3.65
CA LYS A 48 -7.99 9.77 -2.63
C LYS A 48 -6.60 9.65 -3.21
N THR A 49 -5.60 10.12 -2.45
CA THR A 49 -4.20 10.09 -2.88
C THR A 49 -3.72 8.66 -3.18
N ALA A 50 -4.13 7.69 -2.36
CA ALA A 50 -3.73 6.29 -2.51
C ALA A 50 -4.88 5.32 -2.25
N THR A 51 -4.91 4.23 -3.02
CA THR A 51 -5.73 3.06 -2.76
C THR A 51 -4.83 1.84 -2.64
N MET A 52 -4.90 1.15 -1.50
CA MET A 52 -4.11 -0.03 -1.17
C MET A 52 -4.96 -1.29 -1.37
N GLY A 53 -4.41 -2.26 -2.10
CA GLY A 53 -4.93 -3.62 -2.10
C GLY A 53 -4.71 -4.27 -0.74
N LEU A 54 -5.75 -4.86 -0.19
CA LEU A 54 -5.75 -5.52 1.11
C LEU A 54 -6.01 -7.02 0.97
N MET A 55 -5.54 -7.77 1.94
CA MET A 55 -5.82 -9.20 2.11
C MET A 55 -6.00 -9.53 3.58
N MET A 56 -6.67 -10.65 3.87
CA MET A 56 -6.81 -11.15 5.24
C MET A 56 -5.69 -12.16 5.53
N ARG A 57 -5.10 -12.08 6.72
CA ARG A 57 -4.12 -13.05 7.24
C ARG A 57 -4.42 -13.41 8.68
N SER A 58 -4.23 -14.68 9.03
CA SER A 58 -4.32 -15.16 10.42
C SER A 58 -3.15 -14.69 11.29
N GLU A 59 -1.98 -14.48 10.66
CA GLU A 59 -0.75 -13.99 11.31
C GLU A 59 -0.36 -12.60 10.77
N PRO A 60 -1.10 -11.54 11.17
CA PRO A 60 -0.96 -10.22 10.56
C PRO A 60 0.33 -9.48 10.95
N ALA A 61 0.94 -9.79 12.11
CA ALA A 61 2.14 -9.11 12.61
C ALA A 61 3.36 -9.23 11.69
N GLN A 62 3.37 -10.19 10.76
CA GLN A 62 4.43 -10.33 9.76
C GLN A 62 4.33 -9.31 8.60
N PHE A 63 3.23 -8.54 8.55
CA PHE A 63 2.88 -7.65 7.45
C PHE A 63 2.56 -6.22 7.93
N GLY A 64 2.31 -5.32 6.98
CA GLY A 64 1.76 -4.01 7.26
C GLY A 64 0.26 -4.07 7.53
N ASN A 65 -0.15 -3.78 8.76
CA ASN A 65 -1.55 -3.84 9.21
C ASN A 65 -2.30 -2.57 8.84
N ALA A 66 -3.49 -2.73 8.25
CA ALA A 66 -4.41 -1.65 7.93
C ALA A 66 -5.62 -1.70 8.87
N VAL A 67 -5.80 -0.67 9.70
CA VAL A 67 -7.00 -0.49 10.51
C VAL A 67 -8.02 0.28 9.69
N LEU A 68 -9.23 -0.26 9.56
CA LEU A 68 -10.27 0.26 8.68
C LEU A 68 -11.42 0.92 9.43
N ASP A 69 -11.92 2.02 8.87
CA ASP A 69 -13.25 2.58 9.14
C ASP A 69 -14.01 2.64 7.81
N GLY A 70 -14.90 1.67 7.59
CA GLY A 70 -15.44 1.37 6.26
C GLY A 70 -14.31 1.03 5.29
N ASP A 71 -14.14 1.85 4.25
CA ASP A 71 -13.08 1.70 3.27
C ASP A 71 -11.84 2.57 3.55
N LEU A 72 -11.92 3.50 4.49
CA LEU A 72 -10.77 4.34 4.85
C LEU A 72 -9.80 3.56 5.72
N ILE A 73 -8.52 3.66 5.40
CA ILE A 73 -7.47 3.19 6.29
C ILE A 73 -7.18 4.34 7.26
N VAL A 74 -7.59 4.19 8.51
CA VAL A 74 -7.47 5.22 9.56
C VAL A 74 -6.16 5.11 10.35
N ASP A 75 -5.54 3.94 10.34
CA ASP A 75 -4.21 3.70 10.90
C ASP A 75 -3.48 2.62 10.08
N PHE A 76 -2.16 2.77 9.94
CA PHE A 76 -1.30 1.82 9.25
C PHE A 76 -0.05 1.54 10.10
N GLN A 77 0.24 0.25 10.31
CA GLN A 77 1.32 -0.18 11.19
C GLN A 77 2.19 -1.20 10.47
N GLU A 78 3.45 -0.86 10.21
CA GLU A 78 4.40 -1.77 9.54
C GLU A 78 4.98 -2.79 10.53
N LYS A 79 4.62 -4.07 10.35
CA LYS A 79 5.09 -5.21 11.14
C LYS A 79 5.02 -4.95 12.65
N PRO A 80 3.82 -4.68 13.19
CA PRO A 80 3.66 -4.41 14.61
C PRO A 80 3.98 -5.66 15.43
N LYS A 81 4.23 -5.49 16.73
CA LYS A 81 4.29 -6.64 17.63
C LYS A 81 2.95 -7.38 17.64
N GLN A 82 2.99 -8.69 17.85
CA GLN A 82 1.77 -9.52 17.90
C GLN A 82 0.71 -8.96 18.87
N SER A 83 1.13 -8.49 20.05
CA SER A 83 0.25 -7.89 21.06
C SER A 83 -0.34 -6.53 20.67
N GLU A 84 0.25 -5.86 19.68
CA GLU A 84 -0.14 -4.52 19.21
C GLU A 84 -0.94 -4.58 17.91
N SER A 85 -1.09 -5.77 17.30
CA SER A 85 -1.82 -5.98 16.06
C SER A 85 -3.32 -5.72 16.25
N LYS A 86 -3.83 -4.63 15.67
CA LYS A 86 -5.25 -4.22 15.76
C LYS A 86 -6.13 -4.69 14.60
N SER A 87 -5.55 -5.34 13.58
CA SER A 87 -6.26 -5.72 12.36
C SER A 87 -5.68 -7.00 11.77
N TYR A 88 -6.53 -7.78 11.11
CA TYR A 88 -6.15 -8.92 10.29
C TYR A 88 -6.09 -8.56 8.79
N ALA A 89 -6.52 -7.34 8.44
CA ALA A 89 -6.37 -6.80 7.10
C ALA A 89 -4.95 -6.26 6.93
N VAL A 90 -4.24 -6.79 5.94
CA VAL A 90 -2.83 -6.48 5.70
C VAL A 90 -2.60 -5.98 4.29
N ASN A 91 -1.52 -5.21 4.13
CA ASN A 91 -1.02 -4.71 2.86
C ASN A 91 -0.73 -5.87 1.89
N ALA A 92 -1.38 -5.87 0.73
CA ALA A 92 -1.19 -6.89 -0.30
C ALA A 92 -0.11 -6.53 -1.34
N GLY A 93 0.62 -5.43 -1.14
CA GLY A 93 1.75 -5.05 -2.01
C GLY A 93 1.33 -4.50 -3.38
N ILE A 94 0.08 -4.09 -3.55
CA ILE A 94 -0.41 -3.40 -4.76
C ILE A 94 -1.15 -2.12 -4.39
N TYR A 95 -0.90 -1.07 -5.17
CA TYR A 95 -1.37 0.27 -4.90
C TYR A 95 -1.80 0.96 -6.19
N ILE A 96 -2.77 1.86 -6.08
CA ILE A 96 -3.03 2.88 -7.09
C ILE A 96 -2.77 4.23 -6.44
N PHE A 97 -1.95 5.05 -7.08
CA PHE A 97 -1.60 6.38 -6.63
C PHE A 97 -2.08 7.43 -7.61
N SER A 98 -2.56 8.55 -7.07
CA SER A 98 -2.64 9.80 -7.81
C SER A 98 -1.30 10.55 -7.74
N GLN A 99 -1.12 11.58 -8.58
CA GLN A 99 0.08 12.42 -8.58
C GLN A 99 0.39 13.09 -7.22
N GLY A 100 -0.63 13.29 -6.37
CA GLY A 100 -0.45 13.86 -5.03
C GLY A 100 0.50 13.03 -4.14
N ILE A 101 0.74 11.75 -4.46
CA ILE A 101 1.66 10.90 -3.69
C ILE A 101 3.07 11.48 -3.60
N PHE A 102 3.54 12.16 -4.65
CA PHE A 102 4.90 12.70 -4.71
C PHE A 102 5.16 13.79 -3.66
N ASP A 103 4.11 14.47 -3.19
CA ASP A 103 4.23 15.45 -2.10
C ASP A 103 4.46 14.79 -0.74
N PHE A 104 4.04 13.54 -0.57
CA PHE A 104 4.27 12.75 0.64
C PHE A 104 5.64 12.08 0.67
N LEU A 105 6.36 12.01 -0.46
CA LEU A 105 7.69 11.40 -0.51
C LEU A 105 8.79 12.30 0.04
N ARG A 106 8.51 13.60 0.25
CA ARG A 106 9.50 14.51 0.84
C ARG A 106 9.92 14.00 2.23
N SER A 107 11.22 13.80 2.39
CA SER A 107 11.85 13.28 3.61
C SER A 107 11.38 11.88 4.03
N ALA A 108 10.78 11.10 3.11
CA ALA A 108 10.37 9.73 3.36
C ALA A 108 11.42 8.76 2.85
N SER A 109 11.65 7.69 3.60
CA SER A 109 12.50 6.57 3.19
C SER A 109 11.69 5.32 2.87
N SER A 110 10.57 5.11 3.57
CA SER A 110 9.68 3.96 3.40
C SER A 110 8.23 4.39 3.21
N LEU A 111 7.56 3.78 2.24
CA LEU A 111 6.12 3.94 2.07
C LEU A 111 5.37 3.42 3.31
N GLU A 112 5.79 2.27 3.81
CA GLU A 112 5.15 1.54 4.91
C GLU A 112 5.31 2.25 6.26
N ARG A 113 6.51 2.76 6.55
CA ARG A 113 6.81 3.39 7.84
C ARG A 113 6.53 4.89 7.84
N ASP A 114 6.72 5.57 6.72
CA ASP A 114 6.63 7.03 6.67
C ASP A 114 5.38 7.52 5.94
N VAL A 115 5.01 6.95 4.79
CA VAL A 115 4.00 7.53 3.89
C VAL A 115 2.58 7.07 4.22
N PHE A 116 2.32 5.76 4.27
CA PHE A 116 1.00 5.22 4.55
C PHE A 116 0.44 5.65 5.91
N PRO A 117 1.22 5.70 7.01
CA PRO A 117 0.72 6.24 8.27
C PRO A 117 0.33 7.72 8.18
N ARG A 118 1.06 8.52 7.39
CA ARG A 118 0.73 9.94 7.17
C ARG A 118 -0.53 10.10 6.30
N LEU A 119 -0.67 9.29 5.25
CA LEU A 119 -1.87 9.29 4.40
C LEU A 119 -3.11 8.85 5.17
N ALA A 120 -2.99 7.81 5.99
CA ALA A 120 -4.06 7.32 6.86
C ALA A 120 -4.56 8.42 7.80
N LYS A 121 -3.64 9.09 8.52
CA LYS A 121 -3.96 10.22 9.41
C LYS A 121 -4.60 11.41 8.69
N LYS A 122 -4.34 11.59 7.40
CA LYS A 122 -4.95 12.65 6.58
C LYS A 122 -6.27 12.23 5.90
N GLY A 123 -6.71 10.98 6.04
CA GLY A 123 -7.89 10.47 5.34
C GLY A 123 -7.69 10.36 3.81
N GLU A 124 -6.45 10.12 3.40
CA GLU A 124 -5.99 10.07 2.00
C GLU A 124 -5.60 8.65 1.54
N LEU A 125 -5.86 7.65 2.38
CA LEU A 125 -5.58 6.24 2.11
C LEU A 125 -6.87 5.41 2.23
N VAL A 126 -7.18 4.67 1.18
CA VAL A 126 -8.35 3.79 1.10
C VAL A 126 -7.91 2.34 0.87
N GLY A 127 -8.60 1.40 1.50
CA GLY A 127 -8.41 -0.04 1.32
C GLY A 127 -9.36 -0.64 0.29
N HIS A 128 -8.90 -1.69 -0.39
CA HIS A 128 -9.75 -2.56 -1.20
C HIS A 128 -9.33 -4.02 -1.07
N PHE A 129 -10.21 -4.89 -0.58
CA PHE A 129 -9.89 -6.31 -0.47
C PHE A 129 -9.73 -6.96 -1.84
N THR A 130 -8.53 -7.46 -2.10
CA THR A 130 -8.23 -8.27 -3.27
C THR A 130 -8.78 -9.69 -3.05
N ARG A 131 -9.64 -10.16 -3.96
CA ARG A 131 -10.07 -11.57 -3.99
C ARG A 131 -9.07 -12.35 -4.84
N GLY A 132 -8.17 -13.09 -4.19
CA GLY A 132 -7.15 -13.90 -4.85
C GLY A 132 -6.45 -14.86 -3.87
N GLU A 133 -6.06 -16.04 -4.37
CA GLU A 133 -5.15 -16.93 -3.64
C GLU A 133 -3.72 -16.38 -3.72
N TYR A 134 -3.05 -16.31 -2.57
CA TYR A 134 -1.65 -15.91 -2.45
C TYR A 134 -0.82 -17.13 -2.09
N ARG A 135 0.28 -17.36 -2.81
CA ARG A 135 1.28 -18.37 -2.44
C ARG A 135 2.59 -17.66 -2.12
N HIS A 136 2.99 -17.68 -0.86
CA HIS A 136 4.39 -17.38 -0.49
C HIS A 136 5.24 -18.54 -1.00
N MET A 137 6.27 -18.24 -1.80
CA MET A 137 7.34 -19.19 -2.06
C MET A 137 8.35 -18.98 -0.93
N GLU A 138 8.50 -19.97 -0.05
CA GLU A 138 9.72 -20.08 0.75
C GLU A 138 10.84 -20.48 -0.22
N GLU A 139 11.98 -19.79 -0.15
CA GLU A 139 13.20 -20.17 -0.89
C GLU A 139 13.72 -21.54 -0.44
#